data_AF-A0A349M0Q7-F1
#
_entry.id   AF-A0A349M0Q7-F1
#
_cell.length_a   1.000
_cell.length_b   1.000
_cell.length_c   1.000
_cell.angle_alpha   90.00
_cell.angle_beta   90.00
_cell.angle_gamma   90.00
#
_symmetry.space_group_name_H-M   'P 1'
#
loop_
_entity.id
_entity.type
_entity.pdbx_description
1 polymer ?
#
loop_
_entity_poly.entity_id
_entity_poly.type
_entity_poly.pdbx_seq_one_letter_code
_entity_poly.pdbx_strand_id
1 'polypeptide(L)' 'MAEDWIDISVPLYTGMVHWPDNPPVSIERMMDIDRGDTANVSKLSMG' A
#
# COMPACT_ATOMS: atom_id res chain seq x y z
N MET A 1 -26.38 -8.46 -19.44
CA MET A 1 -25.19 -7.61 -19.28
C MET A 1 -24.81 -7.73 -17.82
N ALA A 2 -23.56 -8.10 -17.48
CA ALA A 2 -23.13 -8.09 -16.08
C ALA A 2 -23.06 -6.62 -15.65
N GLU A 3 -23.67 -6.27 -14.52
CA GLU A 3 -23.51 -4.93 -13.94
C GLU A 3 -22.02 -4.69 -13.63
N ASP A 4 -21.52 -3.53 -14.04
CA ASP A 4 -20.15 -3.13 -13.75
C ASP A 4 -19.98 -2.85 -12.25
N TRP A 5 -18.87 -3.31 -11.69
CA TRP A 5 -18.55 -3.07 -10.29
C TRP A 5 -18.11 -1.62 -10.06
N ILE A 6 -18.57 -1.05 -8.94
CA ILE A 6 -18.11 0.25 -8.44
C ILE A 6 -17.22 -0.01 -7.23
N ASP A 7 -15.95 0.38 -7.32
CA ASP A 7 -15.06 0.39 -6.15
C ASP A 7 -15.33 1.63 -5.30
N ILE A 8 -15.65 1.40 -4.03
CA ILE A 8 -15.95 2.44 -3.03
C ILE A 8 -14.82 2.60 -2.01
N SER A 9 -13.67 1.95 -2.24
CA SER A 9 -12.50 1.98 -1.37
C SER A 9 -11.68 3.25 -1.55
N VAL A 10 -10.93 3.63 -0.52
CA VAL A 10 -9.89 4.67 -0.62
C VAL A 10 -8.56 3.99 -0.90
N PRO A 11 -7.76 4.46 -1.88
CA PRO A 11 -6.44 3.87 -2.14
C PRO A 11 -5.50 4.06 -0.95
N LEU A 12 -4.73 3.02 -0.62
CA LEU A 12 -3.68 3.09 0.40
C LEU A 12 -2.36 3.57 -0.23
N TYR A 13 -1.78 4.60 0.37
CA TYR A 13 -0.48 5.13 -0.02
C TYR A 13 0.20 5.80 1.17
N THR A 14 1.54 5.79 1.18
CA THR A 14 2.35 6.46 2.20
C THR A 14 2.03 7.96 2.24
N GLY A 15 1.83 8.50 3.44
CA GLY A 15 1.52 9.93 3.65
C GLY A 15 0.04 10.28 3.56
N MET A 16 -0.86 9.30 3.48
CA MET A 16 -2.29 9.55 3.56
C MET A 16 -2.72 10.08 4.94
N VAL A 17 -3.88 10.74 4.97
CA VAL A 17 -4.48 11.21 6.21
C VAL A 17 -4.73 10.02 7.14
N HIS A 18 -4.36 10.19 8.40
CA HIS A 18 -4.55 9.22 9.46
C HIS A 18 -4.92 9.97 10.73
N TRP A 19 -5.43 9.25 11.72
CA TRP A 19 -5.68 9.84 13.02
C TRP A 19 -4.35 10.25 13.68
N PRO A 20 -4.24 11.43 14.32
CA PRO A 20 -2.97 11.92 14.84
C PRO A 20 -2.23 10.96 15.78
N ASP A 21 -2.96 10.09 16.48
CA ASP A 21 -2.39 9.14 17.46
C ASP A 21 -2.19 7.72 16.90
N ASN A 22 -2.54 7.48 15.65
CA ASN A 22 -2.40 6.16 15.01
C ASN A 22 -1.09 6.08 14.21
N PRO A 23 -0.46 4.89 14.13
CA PRO A 23 0.64 4.67 13.20
C PRO A 23 0.25 5.04 11.76
N PRO A 24 1.07 5.80 11.03
CA PRO A 24 0.76 6.14 9.65
C PRO A 24 0.80 4.90 8.76
N VAL A 25 0.12 4.94 7.62
CA VAL A 25 0.34 3.97 6.55
C VAL A 25 1.76 4.18 6.01
N SER A 26 2.61 3.16 6.13
CA SER A 26 3.93 3.09 5.51
C SER A 26 4.00 1.91 4.56
N ILE A 27 4.40 2.20 3.32
CA ILE A 27 4.67 1.21 2.28
C ILE A 27 6.11 1.44 1.80
N GLU A 28 6.98 0.48 2.07
CA GLU A 28 8.42 0.57 1.81
C GLU A 28 8.90 -0.64 1.00
N ARG A 29 9.83 -0.42 0.07
CA ARG A 29 10.43 -1.50 -0.71
C ARG A 29 11.46 -2.25 0.14
N MET A 30 11.18 -3.52 0.40
CA MET A 30 12.03 -4.42 1.18
C MET A 30 12.98 -5.23 0.29
N MET A 31 12.51 -5.69 -0.88
CA MET A 31 13.31 -6.34 -1.92
C MET A 31 13.02 -5.69 -3.27
N ASP A 32 14.02 -5.67 -4.15
CA ASP A 32 13.98 -4.98 -5.43
C ASP A 32 14.69 -5.81 -6.52
N ILE A 33 13.96 -6.13 -7.59
CA ILE A 33 14.53 -6.86 -8.74
C ILE A 33 15.65 -6.06 -9.39
N ASP A 34 15.57 -4.72 -9.41
CA ASP A 34 16.62 -3.87 -10.00
C ASP A 34 17.92 -3.92 -9.16
N ARG A 35 17.83 -4.36 -7.90
CA ARG A 35 18.98 -4.61 -7.02
C ARG A 35 19.47 -6.06 -7.08
N GLY A 36 18.85 -6.91 -7.90
CA GLY A 36 19.21 -8.31 -8.10
C GLY A 36 18.45 -9.29 -7.20
N ASP A 37 17.41 -8.86 -6.49
CA ASP A 37 16.56 -9.77 -5.71
C ASP A 37 15.62 -10.60 -6.61
N THR A 38 15.16 -11.74 -6.11
CA THR A 38 14.27 -12.65 -6.87
C THR A 38 12.93 -12.04 -7.23
N ALA A 39 12.44 -11.08 -6.43
CA ALA A 39 11.14 -10.43 -6.62
C ALA A 39 11.10 -9.05 -5.95
N ASN A 40 10.13 -8.23 -6.37
CA ASN A 40 9.78 -7.01 -5.67
C ASN A 40 8.91 -7.35 -4.45
N VAL A 41 9.35 -6.94 -3.28
CA VAL A 41 8.60 -7.14 -2.02
C VAL A 41 8.50 -5.80 -1.32
N SER A 42 7.28 -5.42 -0.94
CA SER A 42 7.04 -4.23 -0.12
C SER A 42 6.57 -4.64 1.27
N LYS A 43 7.07 -3.95 2.29
CA LYS A 43 6.54 -4.03 3.65
C LYS A 43 5.44 -2.98 3.79
N LEU A 44 4.27 -3.42 4.25
CA LEU A 44 3.16 -2.55 4.60
C LEU A 44 2.90 -2.61 6.11
N SER A 45 2.78 -1.44 6.74
CA SER A 45 2.32 -1.29 8.13
C SER A 45 1.30 -0.15 8.22
N MET A 46 0.24 -0.34 9.02
CA MET A 46 -0.85 0.61 9.22
C MET A 46 -1.50 0.37 10.59
N GLY A 47 -2.17 1.38 11.16
CA GLY A 47 -2.88 1.28 12.44
C GLY A 47 -4.04 2.25 12.58
#